data_AF-U7PQ12-F1
#
_entry.id   AF-U7PQ12-F1
#
_cell.length_a   1.000
_cell.length_b   1.000
_cell.length_c   1.000
_cell.angle_alpha   90.00
_cell.angle_beta   90.00
_cell.angle_gamma   90.00
#
_symmetry.space_group_name_H-M   'P 1'
#
loop_
_entity.id
_entity.type
_entity.pdbx_description
1 polymer ?
#
loop_
_entity_poly.entity_id
_entity_poly.type
_entity_poly.pdbx_seq_one_letter_code
_entity_poly.pdbx_strand_id
1 'polypeptide(L)'
;MSGATSIRNGAGRSDTGPDVLTVKISEEHGHGHEQGHGDGDVVDAGLKSLDHYKRALPKWRYRLRQRLLPLVRWETPYLAYFQNALRSPALDSYFAITANLGTHTFFMIGLPMLFWFDYAKFGKGLVHILASGVFFSGFIKDMCSLPRPLSPPLHRITMSDSVALEYGFPSTHSTNAVSVAVYAVLMLSESDLAPSTKLFLESLSYFYAFSIIVGRLYCGMHGFFDVIIGSVLGAVISWIEFYWVPALDAYMLQSSWWAPIIAALIIIVLVRIHPEPADDCPCFDDSVAFAGVMIGLEIGTWHIGRLRDTFSLLPGGIASPSWPIALARVVFGVLVVFAWREVMKPTLLKVLPFLFRVIETHGLNLPRRFFVQASEYGKIPEVLLLRTDNVIPSVSDIPIMVRNIRNARRGRSISIGPQSAADAYETLAYRERRRRESIGSQGSAGVRSKSSMYDLRGEQGDGAAASAVAISAGGTANDRESKGRSASVARKNSLAQFEEMMGQGTVVEVPQSQQTTAFPRLNTEDDAAVDEPDLFVGRQDELGEREMFEKLVKPRVRYDVEVVTKLIVYAGIGWLAVEIIPVVIELIGLGS
;
A
#
# COMPACT_ATOMS: atom_id res chain seq x y z
N MET A 1 -38.94 -64.50 36.72
CA MET A 1 -38.88 -64.79 38.16
C MET A 1 -37.65 -64.14 38.74
N SER A 2 -37.83 -63.45 39.87
CA SER A 2 -36.85 -62.63 40.59
C SER A 2 -35.53 -63.36 40.84
N GLY A 3 -34.42 -62.69 40.55
CA GLY A 3 -33.06 -63.07 40.94
C GLY A 3 -32.30 -61.83 41.39
N ALA A 4 -32.76 -61.24 42.50
CA ALA A 4 -32.11 -60.11 43.15
C ALA A 4 -31.00 -60.61 44.07
N THR A 5 -29.75 -60.30 43.74
CA THR A 5 -28.63 -60.42 44.69
C THR A 5 -27.81 -59.13 44.64
N SER A 6 -27.95 -58.36 45.71
CA SER A 6 -27.23 -57.12 46.02
C SER A 6 -25.95 -57.47 46.77
N ILE A 7 -24.75 -57.12 46.26
CA ILE A 7 -23.53 -57.01 47.07
C ILE A 7 -22.63 -55.86 46.60
N ARG A 8 -22.50 -54.89 47.52
CA ARG A 8 -21.38 -53.98 47.86
C ARG A 8 -20.85 -52.93 46.87
N ASN A 9 -21.24 -51.71 47.21
CA ASN A 9 -20.49 -50.46 47.12
C ASN A 9 -19.03 -50.59 47.62
N GLY A 10 -18.09 -50.23 46.76
CA GLY A 10 -16.73 -49.83 47.13
C GLY A 10 -16.50 -48.41 46.62
N ALA A 11 -16.53 -47.45 47.54
CA ALA A 11 -16.24 -46.05 47.29
C ALA A 11 -14.73 -45.85 47.14
N GLY A 12 -14.31 -45.21 46.05
CA GLY A 12 -12.92 -44.81 45.78
C GLY A 12 -12.90 -43.52 45.00
N ARG A 13 -12.90 -42.40 45.73
CA ARG A 13 -12.68 -41.02 45.29
C ARG A 13 -11.32 -40.87 44.62
N SER A 14 -11.24 -40.13 43.51
CA SER A 14 -10.57 -38.81 43.43
C SER A 14 -10.25 -38.46 41.97
N ASP A 15 -10.87 -37.37 41.49
CA ASP A 15 -10.47 -36.62 40.32
C ASP A 15 -9.04 -36.11 40.50
N THR A 16 -8.14 -36.45 39.57
CA THR A 16 -6.87 -35.75 39.40
C THR A 16 -6.88 -35.11 38.02
N GLY A 17 -7.02 -33.79 38.00
CA GLY A 17 -6.90 -32.95 36.82
C GLY A 17 -5.45 -32.89 36.30
N PRO A 18 -5.25 -32.27 35.12
CA PRO A 18 -4.17 -32.59 34.21
C PRO A 18 -2.80 -32.03 34.63
N ASP A 19 -1.78 -32.84 34.39
CA ASP A 19 -0.36 -32.55 34.59
C ASP A 19 0.10 -31.32 33.80
N VAL A 20 0.27 -30.19 34.48
CA VAL A 20 1.03 -29.06 33.97
C VAL A 20 2.51 -29.38 34.18
N LEU A 21 3.13 -29.92 33.13
CA LEU A 21 4.55 -30.26 33.09
C LEU A 21 5.40 -29.00 33.28
N THR A 22 5.82 -28.78 34.52
CA THR A 22 6.67 -27.64 34.91
C THR A 22 8.11 -28.07 34.69
N VAL A 23 8.69 -27.69 33.55
CA VAL A 23 10.11 -27.95 33.26
C VAL A 23 10.96 -27.03 34.15
N LYS A 24 11.55 -27.61 35.20
CA LYS A 24 12.57 -26.98 36.03
C LYS A 24 13.84 -26.77 35.20
N ILE A 25 14.16 -25.52 34.91
CA ILE A 25 15.48 -25.14 34.40
C ILE A 25 16.35 -24.90 35.63
N SER A 26 17.33 -25.78 35.84
CA SER A 26 18.31 -25.70 36.92
C SER A 26 19.22 -24.49 36.73
N GLU A 27 19.36 -23.69 37.79
CA GLU A 27 20.35 -22.63 37.91
C GLU A 27 21.74 -23.24 38.11
N GLU A 28 22.53 -23.37 37.05
CA GLU A 28 23.98 -23.58 37.17
C GLU A 28 24.70 -22.24 37.09
N HIS A 29 25.28 -21.84 38.22
CA HIS A 29 26.24 -20.75 38.34
C HIS A 29 27.53 -21.08 37.56
N GLY A 30 27.62 -20.59 36.32
CA GLY A 30 28.84 -20.58 35.53
C GLY A 30 29.33 -19.15 35.33
N HIS A 31 30.28 -18.70 36.15
CA HIS A 31 31.06 -17.49 35.88
C HIS A 31 31.91 -17.69 34.62
N GLY A 32 31.64 -16.92 33.55
CA GLY A 32 32.45 -17.00 32.34
C GLY A 32 32.06 -15.96 31.29
N HIS A 33 32.79 -14.85 31.28
CA HIS A 33 33.01 -13.92 30.16
C HIS A 33 31.82 -13.43 29.34
N GLU A 34 31.42 -12.18 29.63
CA GLU A 34 30.63 -11.31 28.76
C GLU A 34 31.25 -11.20 27.36
N GLN A 35 30.63 -11.83 26.37
CA GLN A 35 30.74 -11.43 24.97
C GLN A 35 29.33 -11.13 24.46
N GLY A 36 28.93 -9.86 24.61
CA GLY A 36 27.72 -9.34 23.99
C GLY A 36 27.93 -9.22 22.48
N HIS A 37 27.41 -10.19 21.72
CA HIS A 37 27.22 -10.07 20.28
C HIS A 37 25.84 -10.64 19.92
N GLY A 38 24.87 -9.75 19.80
CA GLY A 38 23.55 -10.01 19.26
C GLY A 38 23.04 -8.68 18.69
N ASP A 39 23.43 -8.43 17.45
CA ASP A 39 23.26 -7.21 16.66
C ASP A 39 21.77 -6.81 16.56
N GLY A 40 21.29 -6.07 17.55
CA GLY A 40 19.96 -5.47 17.53
C GLY A 40 19.97 -4.27 16.61
N ASP A 41 19.86 -4.51 15.30
CA ASP A 41 19.64 -3.56 14.18
C ASP A 41 19.78 -2.08 14.60
N VAL A 42 21.02 -1.70 14.94
CA VAL A 42 21.30 -0.37 15.48
C VAL A 42 21.17 0.58 14.30
N VAL A 43 20.10 1.37 14.30
CA VAL A 43 19.93 2.49 13.36
C VAL A 43 21.05 3.50 13.65
N ASP A 44 22.18 3.28 12.98
CA ASP A 44 23.45 3.93 13.25
C ASP A 44 23.39 5.41 12.86
N ALA A 45 23.72 6.26 13.83
CA ALA A 45 23.54 7.69 13.79
C ALA A 45 24.41 8.35 12.70
N GLY A 46 23.82 9.28 11.94
CA GLY A 46 24.60 10.41 11.44
C GLY A 46 24.88 10.53 9.95
N LEU A 47 24.29 9.72 9.05
CA LEU A 47 24.20 9.98 7.58
C LEU A 47 23.66 8.76 6.79
N LYS A 48 23.60 7.57 7.42
CA LYS A 48 23.16 6.34 6.75
C LYS A 48 21.76 6.47 6.13
N SER A 49 20.85 7.20 6.78
CA SER A 49 19.50 7.48 6.27
C SER A 49 19.51 8.28 4.96
N LEU A 50 20.38 9.29 4.85
CA LEU A 50 20.51 10.15 3.67
C LEU A 50 21.10 9.41 2.47
N ASP A 51 22.08 8.54 2.72
CA ASP A 51 22.73 7.72 1.70
C ASP A 51 22.03 6.37 1.48
N HIS A 52 20.86 6.13 2.09
CA HIS A 52 20.10 4.88 1.96
C HIS A 52 19.89 4.48 0.49
N TYR A 53 19.22 5.33 -0.28
CA TYR A 53 18.96 5.08 -1.71
C TYR A 53 20.22 5.06 -2.58
N LYS A 54 21.25 5.81 -2.20
CA LYS A 54 22.52 5.86 -2.93
C LYS A 54 23.30 4.56 -2.77
N ARG A 55 23.17 3.89 -1.62
CA ARG A 55 23.78 2.58 -1.33
C ARG A 55 22.93 1.41 -1.83
N ALA A 56 21.61 1.51 -1.70
CA ALA A 56 20.69 0.43 -2.07
C ALA A 56 20.54 0.26 -3.59
N LEU A 57 20.61 1.36 -4.35
CA LEU A 57 20.33 1.38 -5.79
C LEU A 57 21.60 1.46 -6.65
N PRO A 58 21.62 0.82 -7.83
CA PRO A 58 22.63 1.08 -8.86
C PRO A 58 22.71 2.57 -9.21
N LYS A 59 23.92 3.06 -9.50
CA LYS A 59 24.19 4.48 -9.78
C LYS A 59 23.27 5.09 -10.84
N TRP A 60 22.88 4.32 -11.86
CA TRP A 60 21.99 4.81 -12.92
C TRP A 60 20.52 4.94 -12.45
N ARG A 61 20.00 3.99 -11.66
CA ARG A 61 18.64 4.05 -11.06
C ARG A 61 18.56 5.19 -10.05
N TYR A 62 19.58 5.34 -9.22
CA TYR A 62 19.67 6.47 -8.29
C TYR A 62 19.66 7.81 -9.02
N ARG A 63 20.41 7.96 -10.13
CA ARG A 63 20.37 9.18 -10.96
C ARG A 63 18.99 9.45 -11.55
N LEU A 64 18.27 8.40 -11.99
CA LEU A 64 16.90 8.54 -12.48
C LEU A 64 15.96 9.05 -11.37
N ARG A 65 16.00 8.43 -10.18
CA ARG A 65 15.25 8.87 -9.00
C ARG A 65 15.53 10.34 -8.68
N GLN A 66 16.80 10.73 -8.60
CA GLN A 66 17.20 12.10 -8.25
C GLN A 66 16.75 13.15 -9.28
N ARG A 67 16.57 12.78 -10.55
CA ARG A 67 16.03 13.68 -11.58
C ARG A 67 14.52 13.88 -11.46
N LEU A 68 13.79 12.84 -11.06
CA LEU A 68 12.33 12.87 -10.98
C LEU A 68 11.81 13.36 -9.62
N LEU A 69 12.56 13.14 -8.54
CA LEU A 69 12.18 13.50 -7.18
C LEU A 69 11.83 14.99 -6.98
N PRO A 70 12.55 15.97 -7.59
CA PRO A 70 12.16 17.37 -7.49
C PRO A 70 10.76 17.68 -8.05
N LEU A 71 10.31 16.94 -9.06
CA LEU A 71 8.99 17.12 -9.65
C LEU A 71 7.88 16.73 -8.65
N VAL A 72 8.03 15.58 -7.99
CA VAL A 72 7.11 15.10 -6.95
C VAL A 72 7.04 16.08 -5.77
N ARG A 73 8.17 16.68 -5.40
CA ARG A 73 8.23 17.69 -4.34
C ARG A 73 7.56 19.00 -4.76
N TRP A 74 7.77 19.42 -6.01
CA TRP A 74 7.20 20.65 -6.53
C TRP A 74 5.66 20.61 -6.58
N GLU A 75 5.06 19.46 -6.88
CA GLU A 75 3.60 19.32 -6.95
C GLU A 75 2.91 19.17 -5.59
N THR A 76 3.62 18.77 -4.54
CA THR A 76 3.04 18.46 -3.21
C THR A 76 2.23 19.63 -2.60
N PRO A 77 2.72 20.89 -2.59
CA PRO A 77 1.95 22.03 -2.06
C PRO A 77 0.67 22.32 -2.86
N TYR A 78 0.72 22.18 -4.18
CA TYR A 78 -0.46 22.36 -5.05
C TYR A 78 -1.50 21.27 -4.79
N LEU A 79 -1.05 20.03 -4.59
CA LEU A 79 -1.92 18.93 -4.24
C LEU A 79 -2.59 19.16 -2.87
N ALA A 80 -1.86 19.69 -1.89
CA ALA A 80 -2.42 20.02 -0.59
C ALA A 80 -3.43 21.16 -0.66
N TYR A 81 -3.17 22.18 -1.48
CA TYR A 81 -4.13 23.24 -1.77
C TYR A 81 -5.41 22.67 -2.41
N PHE A 82 -5.28 21.80 -3.41
CA PHE A 82 -6.40 21.10 -4.04
C PHE A 82 -7.20 20.27 -3.02
N GLN A 83 -6.50 19.46 -2.22
CA GLN A 83 -7.11 18.63 -1.19
C GLN A 83 -7.90 19.50 -0.20
N ASN A 84 -7.29 20.56 0.33
CA ASN A 84 -7.93 21.45 1.30
C ASN A 84 -9.13 22.21 0.72
N ALA A 85 -9.09 22.57 -0.57
CA ALA A 85 -10.18 23.28 -1.24
C ALA A 85 -11.43 22.42 -1.44
N LEU A 86 -11.26 21.12 -1.70
CA LEU A 86 -12.37 20.20 -1.99
C LEU A 86 -12.83 19.38 -0.79
N ARG A 87 -12.06 19.38 0.31
CA ARG A 87 -12.28 18.41 1.38
C ARG A 87 -13.69 18.51 1.97
N SER A 88 -14.41 17.40 1.96
CA SER A 88 -15.69 17.27 2.64
C SER A 88 -15.88 15.86 3.20
N PRO A 89 -16.64 15.68 4.30
CA PRO A 89 -16.88 14.35 4.86
C PRO A 89 -17.52 13.38 3.85
N ALA A 90 -18.37 13.88 2.95
CA ALA A 90 -19.03 13.06 1.92
C ALA A 90 -18.05 12.57 0.85
N LEU A 91 -17.22 13.47 0.32
CA LEU A 91 -16.20 13.11 -0.67
C LEU A 91 -15.13 12.19 -0.08
N ASP A 92 -14.73 12.42 1.17
CA ASP A 92 -13.81 11.51 1.83
C ASP A 92 -14.38 10.08 1.90
N SER A 93 -15.67 9.92 2.24
CA SER A 93 -16.31 8.60 2.28
C SER A 93 -16.43 7.99 0.89
N TYR A 94 -16.82 8.78 -0.11
CA TYR A 94 -16.93 8.33 -1.48
C TYR A 94 -15.58 7.81 -2.00
N PHE A 95 -14.52 8.60 -1.93
CA PHE A 95 -13.21 8.22 -2.46
C PHE A 95 -12.52 7.11 -1.65
N ALA A 96 -12.78 7.02 -0.34
CA ALA A 96 -12.30 5.90 0.45
C ALA A 96 -12.98 4.57 0.05
N ILE A 97 -14.27 4.60 -0.32
CA ILE A 97 -15.00 3.41 -0.78
C ILE A 97 -14.59 3.03 -2.20
N THR A 98 -14.50 4.00 -3.13
CA THR A 98 -14.13 3.71 -4.52
C THR A 98 -12.71 3.19 -4.67
N ALA A 99 -11.81 3.53 -3.74
CA ALA A 99 -10.48 2.93 -3.68
C ALA A 99 -10.51 1.40 -3.59
N ASN A 100 -11.55 0.80 -2.98
CA ASN A 100 -11.70 -0.65 -2.89
C ASN A 100 -11.88 -1.33 -4.25
N LEU A 101 -12.32 -0.60 -5.29
CA LEU A 101 -12.47 -1.14 -6.65
C LEU A 101 -11.14 -1.52 -7.32
N GLY A 102 -10.01 -1.12 -6.73
CA GLY A 102 -8.68 -1.55 -7.17
C GLY A 102 -8.02 -2.57 -6.25
N THR A 103 -8.76 -3.17 -5.31
CA THR A 103 -8.19 -4.15 -4.37
C THR A 103 -8.28 -5.57 -4.91
N HIS A 104 -7.38 -6.43 -4.47
CA HIS A 104 -7.40 -7.86 -4.82
C HIS A 104 -8.71 -8.54 -4.45
N THR A 105 -9.33 -8.19 -3.32
CA THR A 105 -10.64 -8.72 -2.93
C THR A 105 -11.72 -8.39 -3.95
N PHE A 106 -11.74 -7.15 -4.47
CA PHE A 106 -12.67 -6.78 -5.53
C PHE A 106 -12.40 -7.58 -6.81
N PHE A 107 -11.14 -7.73 -7.22
CA PHE A 107 -10.82 -8.48 -8.43
C PHE A 107 -11.13 -9.97 -8.33
N MET A 108 -10.90 -10.59 -7.17
CA MET A 108 -11.20 -12.01 -6.93
C MET A 108 -12.68 -12.35 -6.93
N ILE A 109 -13.57 -11.39 -6.65
CA ILE A 109 -15.02 -11.60 -6.68
C ILE A 109 -15.59 -11.08 -8.00
N GLY A 110 -15.18 -9.88 -8.40
CA GLY A 110 -15.68 -9.15 -9.57
C GLY A 110 -15.34 -9.80 -10.90
N LEU A 111 -14.06 -10.12 -11.13
CA LEU A 111 -13.61 -10.62 -12.44
C LEU A 111 -14.16 -12.03 -12.75
N PRO A 112 -14.18 -13.00 -11.81
CA PRO A 112 -14.75 -14.32 -12.08
C PRO A 112 -16.23 -14.29 -12.47
N MET A 113 -17.02 -13.35 -11.96
CA MET A 113 -18.44 -13.23 -12.32
C MET A 113 -18.63 -13.04 -13.84
N LEU A 114 -17.71 -12.36 -14.52
CA LEU A 114 -17.80 -12.18 -15.98
C LEU A 114 -17.78 -13.52 -16.72
N PHE A 115 -17.08 -14.53 -16.21
CA PHE A 115 -17.06 -15.87 -16.80
C PHE A 115 -18.32 -16.67 -16.42
N TRP A 116 -18.84 -16.49 -15.20
CA TRP A 116 -20.04 -17.22 -14.71
C TRP A 116 -21.37 -16.75 -15.33
N PHE A 117 -21.36 -15.56 -15.94
CA PHE A 117 -22.49 -14.96 -16.66
C PHE A 117 -22.26 -14.87 -18.18
N ASP A 118 -21.34 -15.67 -18.73
CA ASP A 118 -21.09 -15.79 -20.18
C ASP A 118 -20.58 -14.51 -20.87
N TYR A 119 -19.87 -13.64 -20.14
CA TYR A 119 -19.12 -12.49 -20.68
C TYR A 119 -17.62 -12.79 -20.80
N ALA A 120 -17.26 -14.04 -21.14
CA ALA A 120 -15.88 -14.52 -21.09
C ALA A 120 -14.91 -13.73 -21.98
N LYS A 121 -15.34 -13.27 -23.17
CA LYS A 121 -14.50 -12.45 -24.07
C LYS A 121 -14.10 -11.12 -23.41
N PHE A 122 -15.07 -10.42 -22.84
CA PHE A 122 -14.82 -9.17 -22.12
C PHE A 122 -14.06 -9.42 -20.82
N GLY A 123 -14.40 -10.49 -20.10
CA GLY A 123 -13.71 -10.92 -18.88
C GLY A 123 -12.24 -11.23 -19.10
N LYS A 124 -11.89 -11.97 -20.15
CA LYS A 124 -10.49 -12.28 -20.51
C LYS A 124 -9.70 -10.99 -20.74
N GLY A 125 -10.23 -10.09 -21.58
CA GLY A 125 -9.59 -8.80 -21.84
C GLY A 125 -9.43 -7.93 -20.60
N LEU A 126 -10.43 -7.90 -19.70
CA LEU A 126 -10.32 -7.18 -18.43
C LEU A 126 -9.24 -7.77 -17.53
N VAL A 127 -9.11 -9.10 -17.43
CA VAL A 127 -8.05 -9.72 -16.64
C VAL A 127 -6.68 -9.38 -17.23
N HIS A 128 -6.52 -9.44 -18.56
CA HIS A 128 -5.25 -9.10 -19.23
C HIS A 128 -4.80 -7.68 -18.96
N ILE A 129 -5.69 -6.70 -19.14
CA ILE A 129 -5.32 -5.28 -18.96
C ILE A 129 -5.07 -4.93 -17.50
N LEU A 130 -5.80 -5.55 -16.56
CA LEU A 130 -5.59 -5.34 -15.13
C LEU A 130 -4.30 -6.01 -14.65
N ALA A 131 -4.06 -7.25 -15.06
CA ALA A 131 -2.84 -7.97 -14.71
C ALA A 131 -1.60 -7.28 -15.29
N SER A 132 -1.65 -6.90 -16.56
CA SER A 132 -0.59 -6.12 -17.21
C SER A 132 -0.43 -4.75 -16.55
N GLY A 133 -1.53 -4.08 -16.22
CA GLY A 133 -1.52 -2.78 -15.53
C GLY A 133 -0.81 -2.85 -14.17
N VAL A 134 -1.15 -3.84 -13.33
CA VAL A 134 -0.51 -4.06 -12.03
C VAL A 134 0.95 -4.46 -12.20
N PHE A 135 1.25 -5.39 -13.11
CA PHE A 135 2.61 -5.87 -13.34
C PHE A 135 3.54 -4.74 -13.84
N PHE A 136 3.17 -4.03 -14.91
CA PHE A 136 4.03 -2.99 -15.46
C PHE A 136 4.12 -1.76 -14.57
N SER A 137 3.03 -1.37 -13.89
CA SER A 137 3.13 -0.28 -12.89
C SER A 137 4.00 -0.69 -11.71
N GLY A 138 3.86 -1.92 -11.20
CA GLY A 138 4.72 -2.49 -10.15
C GLY A 138 6.20 -2.55 -10.55
N PHE A 139 6.46 -2.96 -11.80
CA PHE A 139 7.80 -2.98 -12.37
C PHE A 139 8.43 -1.58 -12.39
N ILE A 140 7.70 -0.57 -12.86
CA ILE A 140 8.20 0.82 -12.91
C ILE A 140 8.36 1.41 -11.50
N LYS A 141 7.42 1.10 -10.58
CA LYS A 141 7.50 1.46 -9.16
C LYS A 141 8.78 0.96 -8.53
N ASP A 142 9.07 -0.33 -8.63
CA ASP A 142 10.29 -0.89 -8.04
C ASP A 142 11.54 -0.36 -8.75
N MET A 143 11.48 -0.16 -10.08
CA MET A 143 12.60 0.40 -10.85
C MET A 143 13.00 1.81 -10.40
N CYS A 144 12.03 2.72 -10.26
CA CYS A 144 12.25 4.13 -9.93
C CYS A 144 12.31 4.40 -8.42
N SER A 145 11.60 3.57 -7.65
CA SER A 145 11.45 3.61 -6.19
C SER A 145 10.91 4.95 -5.65
N LEU A 146 10.28 5.79 -6.47
CA LEU A 146 9.91 7.16 -6.05
C LEU A 146 8.87 7.14 -4.92
N PRO A 147 9.05 8.01 -3.91
CA PRO A 147 8.14 8.09 -2.78
C PRO A 147 6.83 8.75 -3.21
N ARG A 148 5.83 8.64 -2.35
CA ARG A 148 4.62 9.44 -2.48
C ARG A 148 4.88 10.91 -2.12
N PRO A 149 3.95 11.82 -2.47
CA PRO A 149 3.94 13.17 -1.93
C PRO A 149 4.04 13.20 -0.40
N LEU A 150 4.76 14.20 0.14
CA LEU A 150 5.02 14.32 1.58
C LEU A 150 3.73 14.63 2.36
N SER A 151 3.61 13.99 3.52
CA SER A 151 2.59 14.27 4.54
C SER A 151 3.29 14.57 5.87
N PRO A 152 3.03 15.73 6.52
CA PRO A 152 2.28 16.89 6.03
C PRO A 152 2.93 17.57 4.80
N PRO A 153 2.20 18.43 4.05
CA PRO A 153 0.87 18.99 4.33
C PRO A 153 -0.32 18.10 3.97
N LEU A 154 -0.10 17.02 3.20
CA LEU A 154 -1.20 16.16 2.76
C LEU A 154 -1.73 15.29 3.89
N HIS A 155 -3.03 15.06 3.85
CA HIS A 155 -3.71 14.11 4.71
C HIS A 155 -3.95 12.83 3.93
N ARG A 156 -3.41 11.71 4.40
CA ARG A 156 -3.60 10.43 3.72
C ARG A 156 -4.90 9.81 4.18
N ILE A 157 -5.76 9.53 3.22
CA ILE A 157 -7.05 8.87 3.46
C ILE A 157 -6.95 7.47 2.87
N THR A 158 -6.93 6.47 3.74
CA THR A 158 -6.89 5.07 3.33
C THR A 158 -7.81 4.24 4.23
N MET A 159 -8.27 3.11 3.70
CA MET A 159 -8.93 2.07 4.48
C MET A 159 -7.94 0.98 4.94
N SER A 160 -6.74 0.96 4.36
CA SER A 160 -5.75 -0.08 4.60
C SER A 160 -4.36 0.53 4.75
N ASP A 161 -3.68 0.16 5.83
CA ASP A 161 -2.36 0.70 6.18
C ASP A 161 -1.27 0.14 5.25
N SER A 162 -1.45 -1.07 4.71
CA SER A 162 -0.50 -1.68 3.76
C SER A 162 -0.35 -0.86 2.47
N VAL A 163 -1.42 -0.19 2.03
CA VAL A 163 -1.39 0.67 0.85
C VAL A 163 -0.38 1.79 1.06
N ALA A 164 -0.20 2.27 2.29
CA ALA A 164 0.74 3.35 2.63
C ALA A 164 2.22 2.99 2.36
N LEU A 165 2.55 1.70 2.30
CA LEU A 165 3.92 1.19 2.12
C LEU A 165 4.40 1.19 0.67
N GLU A 166 3.50 1.34 -0.30
CA GLU A 166 3.86 1.33 -1.71
C GLU A 166 4.51 2.63 -2.21
N TYR A 167 5.40 2.48 -3.19
CA TYR A 167 5.91 3.59 -4.00
C TYR A 167 4.79 4.34 -4.74
N GLY A 168 5.02 5.63 -4.97
CA GLY A 168 4.03 6.53 -5.58
C GLY A 168 3.92 6.40 -7.09
N PHE A 169 5.06 6.21 -7.77
CA PHE A 169 5.15 6.38 -9.22
C PHE A 169 5.29 5.06 -9.99
N PRO A 170 4.44 4.76 -11.00
CA PRO A 170 3.19 5.44 -11.37
C PRO A 170 2.00 4.96 -10.52
N SER A 171 0.86 5.66 -10.63
CA SER A 171 -0.35 5.29 -9.91
C SER A 171 -1.06 4.06 -10.51
N THR A 172 -0.91 2.89 -9.90
CA THR A 172 -1.55 1.63 -10.33
C THR A 172 -3.08 1.72 -10.42
N HIS A 173 -3.74 2.42 -9.48
CA HIS A 173 -5.18 2.64 -9.56
C HIS A 173 -5.58 3.44 -10.81
N SER A 174 -4.77 4.43 -11.17
CA SER A 174 -5.02 5.25 -12.37
C SER A 174 -4.76 4.44 -13.64
N THR A 175 -3.69 3.63 -13.65
CA THR A 175 -3.42 2.66 -14.72
C THR A 175 -4.60 1.73 -14.95
N ASN A 176 -5.10 1.10 -13.89
CA ASN A 176 -6.20 0.14 -13.98
C ASN A 176 -7.53 0.81 -14.35
N ALA A 177 -7.84 1.98 -13.78
CA ALA A 177 -9.10 2.66 -14.07
C ALA A 177 -9.16 3.13 -15.53
N VAL A 178 -8.05 3.69 -16.05
CA VAL A 178 -7.97 4.12 -17.44
C VAL A 178 -7.92 2.94 -18.40
N SER A 179 -7.21 1.85 -18.06
CA SER A 179 -7.19 0.67 -18.92
C SER A 179 -8.59 0.08 -19.09
N VAL A 180 -9.34 -0.08 -18.01
CA VAL A 180 -10.74 -0.55 -18.04
C VAL A 180 -11.62 0.39 -18.85
N ALA A 181 -11.55 1.70 -18.60
CA ALA A 181 -12.39 2.67 -19.29
C ALA A 181 -12.11 2.73 -20.80
N VAL A 182 -10.84 2.79 -21.20
CA VAL A 182 -10.45 2.84 -22.61
C VAL A 182 -10.83 1.53 -23.32
N TYR A 183 -10.54 0.38 -22.70
CA TYR A 183 -10.92 -0.92 -23.27
C TYR A 183 -12.44 -1.07 -23.44
N ALA A 184 -13.22 -0.64 -22.44
CA ALA A 184 -14.68 -0.66 -22.51
C ALA A 184 -15.22 0.24 -23.62
N VAL A 185 -14.68 1.46 -23.78
CA VAL A 185 -15.07 2.38 -24.86
C VAL A 185 -14.75 1.80 -26.23
N LEU A 186 -13.57 1.20 -26.41
CA LEU A 186 -13.20 0.55 -27.67
C LEU A 186 -14.15 -0.62 -27.99
N MET A 187 -14.47 -1.47 -27.00
CA MET A 187 -15.44 -2.56 -27.17
C MET A 187 -16.87 -2.07 -27.47
N LEU A 188 -17.29 -0.95 -26.87
CA LEU A 188 -18.59 -0.33 -27.16
C LEU A 188 -18.67 0.20 -28.60
N SER A 189 -17.55 0.71 -29.13
CA SER A 189 -17.49 1.24 -30.49
C SER A 189 -17.82 0.19 -31.56
N GLU A 190 -17.36 -1.05 -31.36
CA GLU A 190 -17.63 -2.19 -32.26
C GLU A 190 -18.93 -2.95 -31.95
N SER A 191 -19.63 -2.61 -30.87
CA SER A 191 -20.84 -3.32 -30.46
C SER A 191 -22.08 -2.92 -31.28
N ASP A 192 -23.10 -3.78 -31.37
CA ASP A 192 -24.37 -3.47 -32.04
C ASP A 192 -25.42 -2.81 -31.11
N LEU A 193 -24.98 -2.24 -29.98
CA LEU A 193 -25.89 -1.64 -28.99
C LEU A 193 -26.55 -0.35 -29.50
N ALA A 194 -27.74 -0.06 -28.98
CA ALA A 194 -28.45 1.20 -29.28
C ALA A 194 -27.57 2.43 -28.94
N PRO A 195 -27.59 3.49 -29.78
CA PRO A 195 -26.73 4.67 -29.57
C PRO A 195 -26.88 5.31 -28.19
N SER A 196 -28.08 5.33 -27.63
CA SER A 196 -28.34 5.86 -26.28
C SER A 196 -27.67 5.03 -25.19
N THR A 197 -27.68 3.70 -25.32
CA THR A 197 -27.05 2.79 -24.37
C THR A 197 -25.52 2.86 -24.48
N LYS A 198 -24.98 2.96 -25.71
CA LYS A 198 -23.55 3.20 -25.93
C LYS A 198 -23.09 4.49 -25.25
N LEU A 199 -23.78 5.61 -25.52
CA LEU A 199 -23.44 6.90 -24.92
C LEU A 199 -23.50 6.87 -23.39
N PHE A 200 -24.50 6.19 -22.82
CA PHE A 200 -24.59 6.01 -21.37
C PHE A 200 -23.42 5.22 -20.79
N LEU A 201 -23.06 4.09 -21.40
CA LEU A 201 -21.96 3.24 -20.93
C LEU A 201 -20.59 3.91 -21.13
N GLU A 202 -20.39 4.63 -22.23
CA GLU A 202 -19.19 5.45 -22.45
C GLU A 202 -19.06 6.53 -21.39
N SER A 203 -20.14 7.26 -21.12
CA SER A 203 -20.18 8.28 -20.06
C SER A 203 -19.87 7.68 -18.69
N LEU A 204 -20.40 6.49 -18.40
CA LEU A 204 -20.13 5.78 -17.14
C LEU A 204 -18.65 5.37 -17.04
N SER A 205 -18.05 4.87 -18.11
CA SER A 205 -16.62 4.53 -18.19
C SER A 205 -15.73 5.75 -17.95
N TYR A 206 -16.03 6.89 -18.58
CA TYR A 206 -15.29 8.14 -18.34
C TYR A 206 -15.46 8.63 -16.90
N PHE A 207 -16.68 8.58 -16.36
CA PHE A 207 -16.94 8.95 -14.97
C PHE A 207 -16.17 8.06 -13.99
N TYR A 208 -16.14 6.75 -14.22
CA TYR A 208 -15.37 5.81 -13.41
C TYR A 208 -13.86 6.14 -13.41
N ALA A 209 -13.25 6.30 -14.59
CA ALA A 209 -11.84 6.64 -14.70
C ALA A 209 -11.51 7.98 -14.04
N PHE A 210 -12.30 9.02 -14.34
CA PHE A 210 -12.14 10.34 -13.76
C PHE A 210 -12.28 10.32 -12.23
N SER A 211 -13.29 9.61 -11.71
CA SER A 211 -13.53 9.46 -10.28
C SER A 211 -12.35 8.81 -9.56
N ILE A 212 -11.77 7.72 -10.11
CA ILE A 212 -10.60 7.08 -9.51
C ILE A 212 -9.37 7.98 -9.55
N ILE A 213 -9.09 8.63 -10.68
CA ILE A 213 -7.97 9.57 -10.85
C ILE A 213 -8.06 10.70 -9.80
N VAL A 214 -9.20 11.38 -9.74
CA VAL A 214 -9.45 12.45 -8.76
C VAL A 214 -9.36 11.90 -7.34
N GLY A 215 -9.89 10.70 -7.09
CA GLY A 215 -9.81 10.04 -5.79
C GLY A 215 -8.37 9.80 -5.32
N ARG A 216 -7.45 9.41 -6.22
CA ARG A 216 -6.03 9.20 -5.85
C ARG A 216 -5.32 10.50 -5.46
N LEU A 217 -5.65 11.60 -6.12
CA LEU A 217 -5.19 12.95 -5.78
C LEU A 217 -5.82 13.44 -4.47
N TYR A 218 -7.15 13.30 -4.34
CA TYR A 218 -7.93 13.72 -3.18
C TYR A 218 -7.50 13.00 -1.90
N CYS A 219 -7.23 11.69 -1.97
CA CYS A 219 -6.76 10.90 -0.83
C CYS A 219 -5.29 11.18 -0.46
N GLY A 220 -4.56 12.01 -1.22
CA GLY A 220 -3.17 12.37 -0.94
C GLY A 220 -2.17 11.23 -1.14
N MET A 221 -2.54 10.21 -1.93
CA MET A 221 -1.73 9.00 -2.12
C MET A 221 -0.80 9.08 -3.33
N HIS A 222 -1.06 9.99 -4.26
CA HIS A 222 -0.28 10.13 -5.49
C HIS A 222 -0.25 11.58 -5.95
N GLY A 223 0.82 11.95 -6.64
CA GLY A 223 0.95 13.25 -7.31
C GLY A 223 0.24 13.31 -8.66
N PHE A 224 0.23 14.49 -9.28
CA PHE A 224 -0.30 14.64 -10.65
C PHE A 224 0.57 13.85 -11.64
N PHE A 225 1.89 13.88 -11.47
CA PHE A 225 2.81 13.14 -12.32
C PHE A 225 2.56 11.63 -12.27
N ASP A 226 2.37 11.07 -11.07
CA ASP A 226 2.06 9.64 -10.87
C ASP A 226 0.81 9.19 -11.60
N VAL A 227 -0.24 10.02 -11.53
CA VAL A 227 -1.55 9.75 -12.13
C VAL A 227 -1.49 9.90 -13.64
N ILE A 228 -0.85 10.95 -14.16
CA ILE A 228 -0.71 11.16 -15.61
C ILE A 228 0.02 9.99 -16.27
N ILE A 229 1.18 9.59 -15.73
CA ILE A 229 1.96 8.48 -16.30
C ILE A 229 1.22 7.15 -16.13
N GLY A 230 0.55 6.95 -14.99
CA GLY A 230 -0.31 5.78 -14.80
C GLY A 230 -1.43 5.69 -15.83
N SER A 231 -2.13 6.80 -16.07
CA SER A 231 -3.19 6.89 -17.08
C SER A 231 -2.68 6.62 -18.50
N VAL A 232 -1.53 7.19 -18.88
CA VAL A 232 -0.90 6.91 -20.19
C VAL A 232 -0.56 5.43 -20.32
N LEU A 233 0.03 4.82 -19.29
CA LEU A 233 0.34 3.39 -19.28
C LEU A 233 -0.94 2.55 -19.45
N GLY A 234 -2.03 2.88 -18.74
CA GLY A 234 -3.31 2.18 -18.85
C GLY A 234 -3.94 2.28 -20.24
N ALA A 235 -3.88 3.46 -20.86
CA ALA A 235 -4.36 3.67 -22.22
C ALA A 235 -3.54 2.85 -23.24
N VAL A 236 -2.21 2.81 -23.10
CA VAL A 236 -1.35 2.00 -23.98
C VAL A 236 -1.63 0.50 -23.83
N ILE A 237 -1.78 0.00 -22.61
CA ILE A 237 -2.06 -1.42 -22.36
C ILE A 237 -3.41 -1.83 -22.98
N SER A 238 -4.46 -1.04 -22.75
CA SER A 238 -5.80 -1.33 -23.31
C SER A 238 -5.84 -1.21 -24.83
N TRP A 239 -5.10 -0.27 -25.41
CA TRP A 239 -4.93 -0.19 -26.86
C TRP A 239 -4.23 -1.43 -27.42
N ILE A 240 -3.18 -1.92 -26.76
CA ILE A 240 -2.49 -3.14 -27.17
C ILE A 240 -3.41 -4.37 -27.08
N GLU A 241 -4.14 -4.49 -25.97
CA GLU A 241 -5.11 -5.56 -25.76
C GLU A 241 -6.15 -5.60 -26.89
N PHE A 242 -6.76 -4.46 -27.19
CA PHE A 242 -7.86 -4.40 -28.14
C PHE A 242 -7.47 -4.82 -29.56
N TYR A 243 -6.32 -4.37 -30.06
CA TYR A 243 -5.95 -4.56 -31.46
C TYR A 243 -5.17 -5.86 -31.74
N TRP A 244 -4.33 -6.32 -30.82
CA TRP A 244 -3.43 -7.46 -31.10
C TRP A 244 -3.82 -8.75 -30.40
N VAL A 245 -4.42 -8.67 -29.21
CA VAL A 245 -4.70 -9.89 -28.43
C VAL A 245 -5.76 -10.79 -29.06
N PRO A 246 -6.80 -10.31 -29.77
CA PRO A 246 -7.72 -11.21 -30.48
C PRO A 246 -7.02 -12.15 -31.48
N ALA A 247 -5.97 -11.67 -32.16
CA ALA A 247 -5.18 -12.49 -33.07
C ALA A 247 -4.31 -13.51 -32.32
N LEU A 248 -3.75 -13.11 -31.18
CA LEU A 248 -2.99 -14.01 -30.30
C LEU A 248 -3.90 -15.09 -29.70
N ASP A 249 -5.12 -14.74 -29.27
CA ASP A 249 -6.09 -15.69 -28.74
C ASP A 249 -6.51 -16.73 -29.77
N ALA A 250 -6.77 -16.31 -31.01
CA ALA A 250 -7.04 -17.22 -32.11
C ALA A 250 -5.85 -18.16 -32.36
N TYR A 251 -4.62 -17.62 -32.34
CA TYR A 251 -3.39 -18.40 -32.46
C TYR A 251 -3.20 -19.41 -31.32
N MET A 252 -3.48 -19.00 -30.08
CA MET A 252 -3.40 -19.86 -28.90
C MET A 252 -4.38 -21.03 -29.01
N LEU A 253 -5.63 -20.76 -29.40
CA LEU A 253 -6.67 -21.78 -29.55
C LEU A 253 -6.33 -22.80 -30.65
N GLN A 254 -5.83 -22.37 -31.82
CA GLN A 254 -5.41 -23.30 -32.88
C GLN A 254 -4.14 -24.09 -32.53
N SER A 255 -3.34 -23.58 -31.58
CA SER A 255 -2.06 -24.18 -31.21
C SER A 255 -2.19 -25.32 -30.20
N SER A 256 -1.21 -26.22 -30.20
CA SER A 256 -1.08 -27.31 -29.23
C SER A 256 -0.83 -26.81 -27.80
N TRP A 257 -0.81 -27.72 -26.82
CA TRP A 257 -0.57 -27.46 -25.39
C TRP A 257 0.77 -26.77 -25.10
N TRP A 258 1.69 -26.74 -26.07
CA TRP A 258 2.91 -25.94 -25.99
C TRP A 258 2.67 -24.43 -25.92
N ALA A 259 1.59 -23.92 -26.52
CA ALA A 259 1.31 -22.49 -26.53
C ALA A 259 1.04 -21.91 -25.12
N PRO A 260 0.11 -22.46 -24.30
CA PRO A 260 -0.06 -22.01 -22.92
C PRO A 260 1.17 -22.26 -22.04
N ILE A 261 1.96 -23.30 -22.31
CA ILE A 261 3.24 -23.52 -21.60
C ILE A 261 4.24 -22.41 -21.91
N ILE A 262 4.41 -22.06 -23.18
CA ILE A 262 5.34 -20.98 -23.57
C ILE A 262 4.87 -19.65 -22.97
N ALA A 263 3.56 -19.36 -23.00
CA ALA A 263 3.00 -18.18 -22.35
C ALA A 263 3.31 -18.16 -20.84
N ALA A 264 3.12 -19.28 -20.15
CA ALA A 264 3.44 -19.40 -18.73
C ALA A 264 4.94 -19.22 -18.45
N LEU A 265 5.82 -19.77 -19.29
CA LEU A 265 7.26 -19.58 -19.17
C LEU A 265 7.66 -18.11 -19.37
N ILE A 266 7.06 -17.41 -20.34
CA ILE A 266 7.27 -15.98 -20.55
C ILE A 266 6.86 -15.20 -19.30
N ILE A 267 5.70 -15.49 -18.71
CA ILE A 267 5.23 -14.84 -17.48
C ILE A 267 6.19 -15.11 -16.32
N ILE A 268 6.66 -16.34 -16.15
CA ILE A 268 7.64 -16.71 -15.12
C ILE A 268 8.96 -15.94 -15.32
N VAL A 269 9.43 -15.81 -16.56
CA VAL A 269 10.62 -15.01 -16.89
C VAL A 269 10.39 -13.53 -16.55
N LEU A 270 9.22 -12.98 -16.87
CA LEU A 270 8.84 -11.59 -16.53
C LEU A 270 8.86 -11.35 -15.01
N VAL A 271 8.24 -12.25 -14.24
CA VAL A 271 8.30 -12.22 -12.77
C VAL A 271 9.75 -12.28 -12.29
N ARG A 272 10.58 -13.13 -12.91
CA ARG A 272 11.99 -13.28 -12.53
C ARG A 272 12.83 -12.04 -12.79
N ILE A 273 12.59 -11.31 -13.89
CA ILE A 273 13.32 -10.07 -14.22
C ILE A 273 12.75 -8.84 -13.51
N HIS A 274 11.69 -8.98 -12.71
CA HIS A 274 11.11 -7.88 -11.95
C HIS A 274 12.21 -7.20 -11.10
N PRO A 275 12.33 -5.87 -11.12
CA PRO A 275 13.37 -5.15 -10.40
C PRO A 275 13.28 -5.41 -8.90
N GLU A 276 14.45 -5.44 -8.25
CA GLU A 276 14.51 -5.43 -6.79
C GLU A 276 14.29 -3.99 -6.28
N PRO A 277 13.32 -3.77 -5.38
CA PRO A 277 13.07 -2.45 -4.81
C PRO A 277 14.18 -2.06 -3.80
N ALA A 278 14.27 -0.76 -3.51
CA ALA A 278 15.21 -0.25 -2.49
C ALA A 278 14.70 -0.49 -1.05
N ASP A 279 13.38 -0.48 -0.88
CA ASP A 279 12.65 -0.69 0.36
C ASP A 279 11.67 -1.87 0.16
N ASP A 280 11.18 -2.46 1.24
CA ASP A 280 10.20 -3.54 1.15
C ASP A 280 8.83 -3.02 0.65
N CYS A 281 8.60 -3.07 -0.67
CA CYS A 281 7.31 -2.73 -1.30
C CYS A 281 6.44 -3.99 -1.53
N PRO A 282 5.11 -3.96 -1.28
CA PRO A 282 4.19 -5.03 -1.70
C PRO A 282 3.99 -5.11 -3.23
N CYS A 283 4.51 -4.15 -4.00
CA CYS A 283 4.49 -4.06 -5.46
C CYS A 283 4.75 -5.40 -6.18
N PHE A 284 5.77 -6.14 -5.72
CA PHE A 284 6.14 -7.42 -6.29
C PHE A 284 5.15 -8.54 -5.95
N ASP A 285 4.62 -8.57 -4.73
CA ASP A 285 3.67 -9.60 -4.31
C ASP A 285 2.40 -9.53 -5.16
N ASP A 286 1.91 -8.31 -5.41
CA ASP A 286 0.76 -8.06 -6.29
C ASP A 286 1.07 -8.51 -7.72
N SER A 287 2.27 -8.18 -8.22
CA SER A 287 2.72 -8.59 -9.56
C SER A 287 2.77 -10.11 -9.72
N VAL A 288 3.24 -10.85 -8.71
CA VAL A 288 3.27 -12.32 -8.71
C VAL A 288 1.85 -12.90 -8.67
N ALA A 289 0.97 -12.32 -7.87
CA ALA A 289 -0.41 -12.76 -7.77
C ALA A 289 -1.14 -12.62 -9.12
N PHE A 290 -1.04 -11.47 -9.77
CA PHE A 290 -1.62 -11.26 -11.10
C PHE A 290 -0.96 -12.10 -12.19
N ALA A 291 0.36 -12.31 -12.13
CA ALA A 291 1.05 -13.25 -13.01
C ALA A 291 0.50 -14.68 -12.87
N GLY A 292 0.23 -15.13 -11.64
CA GLY A 292 -0.45 -16.39 -11.37
C GLY A 292 -1.82 -16.44 -12.06
N VAL A 293 -2.67 -15.43 -11.83
CA VAL A 293 -3.99 -15.34 -12.46
C VAL A 293 -3.90 -15.45 -13.99
N MET A 294 -2.94 -14.76 -14.62
CA MET A 294 -2.72 -14.83 -16.07
C MET A 294 -2.37 -16.25 -16.54
N ILE A 295 -1.47 -16.96 -15.84
CA ILE A 295 -1.14 -18.35 -16.18
C ILE A 295 -2.39 -19.24 -16.10
N GLY A 296 -3.16 -19.11 -15.02
CA GLY A 296 -4.40 -19.85 -14.82
C GLY A 296 -5.46 -19.56 -15.89
N LEU A 297 -5.62 -18.29 -16.24
CA LEU A 297 -6.52 -17.82 -17.28
C LEU A 297 -6.16 -18.40 -18.65
N GLU A 298 -4.89 -18.37 -19.04
CA GLU A 298 -4.47 -18.87 -20.36
C GLU A 298 -4.63 -20.38 -20.46
N ILE A 299 -4.26 -21.13 -19.41
CA ILE A 299 -4.47 -22.59 -19.37
C ILE A 299 -5.97 -22.89 -19.45
N GLY A 300 -6.79 -22.23 -18.62
CA GLY A 300 -8.23 -22.47 -18.55
C GLY A 300 -8.96 -22.11 -19.84
N THR A 301 -8.68 -20.94 -20.43
CA THR A 301 -9.30 -20.51 -21.69
C THR A 301 -8.89 -21.38 -22.87
N TRP A 302 -7.63 -21.80 -22.94
CA TRP A 302 -7.17 -22.74 -23.96
C TRP A 302 -7.86 -24.10 -23.81
N HIS A 303 -7.90 -24.65 -22.59
CA HIS A 303 -8.43 -25.99 -22.36
C HIS A 303 -9.95 -26.07 -22.56
N ILE A 304 -10.72 -25.11 -22.00
CA ILE A 304 -12.17 -25.06 -22.23
C ILE A 304 -12.50 -24.81 -23.71
N GLY A 305 -11.69 -24.01 -24.42
CA GLY A 305 -11.83 -23.78 -25.85
C GLY A 305 -11.69 -25.07 -26.66
N ARG A 306 -10.68 -25.90 -26.32
CA ARG A 306 -10.49 -27.22 -26.94
C ARG A 306 -11.60 -28.21 -26.59
N LEU A 307 -12.08 -28.17 -25.35
CA LEU A 307 -13.16 -29.04 -24.91
C LEU A 307 -14.48 -28.70 -25.63
N ARG A 308 -14.79 -27.41 -25.80
CA ARG A 308 -15.97 -26.95 -26.54
C ARG A 308 -15.92 -27.34 -28.02
N ASP A 309 -14.76 -27.18 -28.66
CA ASP A 309 -14.55 -27.58 -30.07
C ASP A 309 -14.68 -29.11 -30.25
N THR A 310 -14.16 -29.89 -29.31
CA THR A 310 -14.21 -31.35 -29.36
C THR A 310 -15.60 -31.91 -29.08
N PHE A 311 -16.28 -31.37 -28.07
CA PHE A 311 -17.53 -31.96 -27.59
C PHE A 311 -18.77 -31.30 -28.18
N SER A 312 -18.71 -30.08 -28.73
CA SER A 312 -19.84 -29.32 -29.32
C SER A 312 -21.13 -29.20 -28.45
N LEU A 313 -21.13 -29.81 -27.26
CA LEU A 313 -22.28 -30.08 -26.39
C LEU A 313 -22.19 -29.39 -25.04
N LEU A 314 -21.07 -28.75 -24.70
CA LEU A 314 -21.02 -27.85 -23.55
C LEU A 314 -21.92 -26.65 -23.87
N PRO A 315 -23.12 -26.55 -23.27
CA PRO A 315 -24.01 -25.43 -23.54
C PRO A 315 -23.25 -24.15 -23.21
N GLY A 316 -23.42 -23.09 -24.02
CA GLY A 316 -23.12 -21.77 -23.49
C GLY A 316 -24.01 -21.55 -22.26
N GLY A 317 -23.42 -21.23 -21.12
CA GLY A 317 -24.20 -20.94 -19.92
C GLY A 317 -25.24 -19.85 -20.19
N ILE A 318 -26.40 -19.90 -19.53
CA ILE A 318 -27.40 -18.83 -19.69
C ILE A 318 -26.80 -17.51 -19.20
N ALA A 319 -26.70 -16.53 -20.11
CA ALA A 319 -26.22 -15.18 -19.81
C ALA A 319 -27.14 -14.42 -18.84
N SER A 320 -28.46 -14.68 -18.91
CA SER A 320 -29.49 -13.98 -18.13
C SER A 320 -30.34 -14.96 -17.27
N PRO A 321 -29.77 -15.57 -16.22
CA PRO A 321 -30.51 -16.47 -15.34
C PRO A 321 -31.47 -15.68 -14.44
N SER A 322 -32.45 -16.38 -13.85
CA SER A 322 -33.32 -15.79 -12.83
C SER A 322 -32.51 -15.32 -11.61
N TRP A 323 -33.01 -14.31 -10.88
CA TRP A 323 -32.27 -13.73 -9.75
C TRP A 323 -31.82 -14.77 -8.69
N PRO A 324 -32.60 -15.82 -8.34
CA PRO A 324 -32.15 -16.82 -7.37
C PRO A 324 -30.99 -17.65 -7.91
N ILE A 325 -31.04 -18.03 -9.19
CA ILE A 325 -29.99 -18.79 -9.86
C ILE A 325 -28.74 -17.93 -9.99
N ALA A 326 -28.88 -16.66 -10.39
CA ALA A 326 -27.78 -15.70 -10.43
C ALA A 326 -27.07 -15.60 -9.08
N LEU A 327 -27.83 -15.43 -8.00
CA LEU A 327 -27.29 -15.38 -6.64
C LEU A 327 -26.62 -16.70 -6.24
N ALA A 328 -27.24 -17.84 -6.55
CA ALA A 328 -26.67 -19.16 -6.26
C ALA A 328 -25.34 -19.39 -7.00
N ARG A 329 -25.23 -18.99 -8.28
CA ARG A 329 -23.99 -19.04 -9.06
C ARG A 329 -22.88 -18.22 -8.40
N VAL A 330 -23.19 -16.98 -8.00
CA VAL A 330 -22.22 -16.09 -7.33
C VAL A 330 -21.77 -16.67 -6.00
N VAL A 331 -22.70 -17.10 -5.15
CA VAL A 331 -22.38 -17.68 -3.84
C VAL A 331 -21.53 -18.94 -4.01
N PHE A 332 -21.93 -19.85 -4.91
CA PHE A 332 -21.20 -21.08 -5.19
C PHE A 332 -19.78 -20.79 -5.69
N GLY A 333 -19.63 -19.95 -6.72
CA GLY A 333 -18.33 -19.63 -7.30
C GLY A 333 -17.40 -18.94 -6.29
N VAL A 334 -17.92 -17.99 -5.51
CA VAL A 334 -17.16 -17.32 -4.45
C VAL A 334 -16.71 -18.33 -3.39
N LEU A 335 -17.59 -19.24 -2.94
CA LEU A 335 -17.22 -20.27 -1.98
C LEU A 335 -16.13 -21.20 -2.51
N VAL A 336 -16.17 -21.60 -3.78
CA VAL A 336 -15.14 -22.43 -4.40
C VAL A 336 -13.79 -21.70 -4.45
N VAL A 337 -13.76 -20.43 -4.85
CA VAL A 337 -12.53 -19.61 -4.88
C VAL A 337 -11.92 -19.48 -3.48
N PHE A 338 -12.73 -19.19 -2.47
CA PHE A 338 -12.26 -19.09 -1.09
C PHE A 338 -11.80 -20.45 -0.56
N ALA A 339 -12.56 -21.53 -0.80
CA ALA A 339 -12.17 -22.87 -0.39
C ALA A 339 -10.84 -23.30 -1.01
N TRP A 340 -10.64 -23.04 -2.30
CA TRP A 340 -9.36 -23.28 -2.97
C TRP A 340 -8.22 -22.54 -2.29
N ARG A 341 -8.38 -21.23 -2.03
CA ARG A 341 -7.34 -20.43 -1.37
C ARG A 341 -7.02 -20.96 0.03
N GLU A 342 -8.05 -21.20 0.85
CA GLU A 342 -7.90 -21.63 2.25
C GLU A 342 -7.34 -23.06 2.36
N VAL A 343 -7.51 -23.91 1.35
CA VAL A 343 -6.89 -25.25 1.30
C VAL A 343 -5.49 -25.20 0.71
N MET A 344 -5.31 -24.56 -0.45
CA MET A 344 -4.05 -24.61 -1.20
C MET A 344 -2.93 -23.79 -0.54
N LYS A 345 -3.26 -22.67 0.09
CA LYS A 345 -2.25 -21.83 0.72
C LYS A 345 -1.53 -22.52 1.89
N PRO A 346 -2.22 -23.04 2.94
CA PRO A 346 -1.53 -23.72 4.03
C PRO A 346 -0.90 -25.05 3.61
N THR A 347 -1.48 -25.75 2.64
CA THR A 347 -0.89 -27.00 2.13
C THR A 347 0.43 -26.73 1.41
N LEU A 348 0.50 -25.71 0.54
CA LEU A 348 1.72 -25.32 -0.14
C LEU A 348 2.77 -24.77 0.82
N LEU A 349 2.40 -23.91 1.77
CA LEU A 349 3.34 -23.40 2.78
C LEU A 349 3.87 -24.50 3.72
N LYS A 350 3.16 -25.63 3.83
CA LYS A 350 3.64 -26.81 4.56
C LYS A 350 4.55 -27.71 3.71
N VAL A 351 4.25 -27.88 2.42
CA VAL A 351 4.94 -28.84 1.54
C VAL A 351 6.15 -28.23 0.83
N LEU A 352 6.00 -27.02 0.27
CA LEU A 352 7.02 -26.41 -0.58
C LEU A 352 8.35 -26.12 0.14
N PRO A 353 8.44 -25.75 1.44
CA PRO A 353 9.73 -25.54 2.09
C PRO A 353 10.62 -26.79 2.06
N PHE A 354 10.03 -27.98 2.15
CA PHE A 354 10.79 -29.23 2.02
C PHE A 354 11.36 -29.41 0.61
N LEU A 355 10.57 -29.09 -0.41
CA LEU A 355 11.01 -29.13 -1.81
C LEU A 355 12.09 -28.07 -2.08
N PHE A 356 11.94 -26.86 -1.53
CA PHE A 356 12.90 -25.77 -1.72
C PHE A 356 14.25 -26.09 -1.12
N ARG A 357 14.30 -26.70 0.07
CA ARG A 357 15.56 -27.17 0.65
C ARG A 357 16.26 -28.20 -0.22
N VAL A 358 15.50 -29.08 -0.89
CA VAL A 358 16.06 -30.04 -1.85
C VAL A 358 16.52 -29.35 -3.14
N ILE A 359 15.77 -28.37 -3.65
CA ILE A 359 16.15 -27.60 -4.84
C ILE A 359 17.39 -26.73 -4.56
N GLU A 360 17.53 -26.23 -3.33
CA GLU A 360 18.66 -25.43 -2.86
C GLU A 360 19.94 -26.28 -2.81
N THR A 361 19.87 -27.55 -2.42
CA THR A 361 21.05 -28.45 -2.52
C THR A 361 21.50 -28.67 -3.96
N HIS A 362 20.62 -28.44 -4.94
CA HIS A 362 20.93 -28.44 -6.37
C HIS A 362 21.37 -27.07 -6.92
N GLY A 363 21.47 -26.02 -6.08
CA GLY A 363 21.92 -24.70 -6.50
C GLY A 363 20.94 -23.94 -7.39
N LEU A 364 19.67 -24.36 -7.44
CA LEU A 364 18.63 -23.70 -8.22
C LEU A 364 17.84 -22.65 -7.42
N ASN A 365 18.30 -22.30 -6.21
CA ASN A 365 17.71 -21.22 -5.41
C ASN A 365 18.00 -19.86 -6.06
N LEU A 366 17.03 -18.96 -6.03
CA LEU A 366 17.13 -17.61 -6.57
C LEU A 366 16.83 -16.60 -5.46
N PRO A 367 17.87 -16.25 -4.66
CA PRO A 367 17.71 -15.31 -3.57
C PRO A 367 17.22 -13.94 -4.06
N ARG A 368 16.33 -13.34 -3.28
CA ARG A 368 15.78 -12.01 -3.54
C ARG A 368 15.85 -11.17 -2.28
N ARG A 369 16.15 -9.88 -2.43
CA ARG A 369 16.16 -8.94 -1.29
C ARG A 369 14.81 -8.94 -0.56
N PHE A 370 14.84 -8.89 0.77
CA PHE A 370 13.69 -8.94 1.68
C PHE A 370 12.96 -10.29 1.78
N PHE A 371 13.47 -11.36 1.15
CA PHE A 371 12.95 -12.71 1.29
C PHE A 371 13.94 -13.61 2.02
N VAL A 372 13.48 -14.23 3.11
CA VAL A 372 14.25 -15.22 3.88
C VAL A 372 14.24 -16.54 3.11
N GLN A 373 15.41 -17.18 3.00
CA GLN A 373 15.59 -18.42 2.24
C GLN A 373 15.15 -19.65 3.01
N ALA A 374 14.67 -20.68 2.31
CA ALA A 374 14.19 -21.94 2.90
C ALA A 374 15.19 -22.68 3.81
N SER A 375 16.50 -22.44 3.67
CA SER A 375 17.56 -22.93 4.55
C SER A 375 17.63 -22.21 5.89
N GLU A 376 17.25 -20.92 5.95
CA GLU A 376 17.40 -20.06 7.13
C GLU A 376 16.24 -20.20 8.13
N TYR A 377 15.10 -20.78 7.72
CA TYR A 377 13.94 -20.98 8.58
C TYR A 377 13.48 -22.43 8.62
N GLY A 378 13.04 -22.89 9.80
CA GLY A 378 12.57 -24.26 10.03
C GLY A 378 11.11 -24.51 9.62
N LYS A 379 10.17 -23.90 10.33
CA LYS A 379 8.75 -23.86 9.97
C LYS A 379 8.31 -22.42 9.96
N ILE A 380 7.49 -22.04 8.98
CA ILE A 380 6.88 -20.72 8.96
C ILE A 380 5.92 -20.64 10.16
N PRO A 381 6.07 -19.64 11.04
CA PRO A 381 5.18 -19.47 12.18
C PRO A 381 3.71 -19.44 11.76
N GLU A 382 2.84 -20.15 12.47
CA GLU A 382 1.41 -20.25 12.13
C GLU A 382 0.71 -18.88 12.10
N VAL A 383 1.15 -17.94 12.94
CA VAL A 383 0.67 -16.55 12.94
C VAL A 383 0.95 -15.86 11.60
N LEU A 384 2.11 -16.14 10.99
CA LEU A 384 2.45 -15.63 9.66
C LEU A 384 1.68 -16.37 8.57
N LEU A 385 1.35 -17.66 8.73
CA LEU A 385 0.49 -18.38 7.77
C LEU A 385 -0.87 -17.68 7.60
N LEU A 386 -1.46 -17.15 8.67
CA LEU A 386 -2.74 -16.42 8.64
C LEU A 386 -2.61 -15.01 8.01
N ARG A 387 -1.50 -14.30 8.29
CA ARG A 387 -1.26 -12.91 7.83
C ARG A 387 -0.30 -12.79 6.64
N THR A 388 0.00 -13.89 5.95
CA THR A 388 1.01 -13.95 4.87
C THR A 388 0.65 -13.08 3.66
N ASP A 389 -0.63 -12.69 3.48
CA ASP A 389 -1.02 -11.81 2.39
C ASP A 389 -1.39 -10.42 2.92
N ASN A 390 -0.53 -9.44 2.68
CA ASN A 390 -0.96 -8.04 2.64
C ASN A 390 -1.95 -7.79 1.49
N VAL A 391 -1.99 -8.73 0.56
CA VAL A 391 -2.77 -8.72 -0.68
C VAL A 391 -4.26 -8.90 -0.40
N ILE A 392 -4.66 -9.70 0.60
CA ILE A 392 -6.06 -9.97 0.90
C ILE A 392 -6.29 -10.04 2.42
N PRO A 393 -7.29 -9.32 2.95
CA PRO A 393 -7.83 -9.62 4.27
C PRO A 393 -8.13 -11.12 4.41
N SER A 394 -7.85 -11.69 5.58
CA SER A 394 -8.33 -13.04 5.89
C SER A 394 -9.86 -13.07 5.78
N VAL A 395 -10.47 -14.25 5.57
CA VAL A 395 -11.94 -14.39 5.58
C VAL A 395 -12.55 -13.81 6.88
N SER A 396 -11.80 -13.85 7.98
CA SER A 396 -12.15 -13.21 9.26
C SER A 396 -12.34 -11.70 9.19
N ASP A 397 -11.70 -11.04 8.22
CA ASP A 397 -11.67 -9.58 8.11
C ASP A 397 -12.73 -9.07 7.13
N ILE A 398 -13.34 -9.95 6.31
CA ILE A 398 -14.41 -9.58 5.36
C ILE A 398 -15.61 -8.96 6.10
N PRO A 399 -16.14 -9.53 7.21
CA PRO A 399 -17.21 -8.88 7.96
C PRO A 399 -16.82 -7.50 8.49
N ILE A 400 -15.55 -7.31 8.87
CA ILE A 400 -15.02 -6.03 9.34
C ILE A 400 -14.99 -5.04 8.18
N MET A 401 -14.50 -5.46 7.00
CA MET A 401 -14.48 -4.65 5.79
C MET A 401 -15.89 -4.25 5.34
N VAL A 402 -16.84 -5.19 5.32
CA VAL A 402 -18.25 -4.92 5.00
C VAL A 402 -18.87 -3.95 6.02
N ARG A 403 -18.58 -4.13 7.31
CA ARG A 403 -19.04 -3.21 8.36
C ARG A 403 -18.42 -1.83 8.23
N ASN A 404 -17.17 -1.73 7.80
CA ASN A 404 -16.45 -0.49 7.54
C ASN A 404 -17.00 0.24 6.32
N ILE A 405 -17.38 -0.50 5.27
CA ILE A 405 -18.08 0.03 4.09
C ILE A 405 -19.48 0.54 4.48
N ARG A 406 -20.25 -0.26 5.23
CA ARG A 406 -21.60 0.11 5.68
C ARG A 406 -21.58 1.31 6.63
N ASN A 407 -20.58 1.38 7.50
CA ASN A 407 -20.35 2.50 8.41
C ASN A 407 -19.19 3.36 7.90
N ALA A 408 -19.36 3.96 6.71
CA ALA A 408 -18.34 4.73 5.99
C ALA A 408 -17.61 5.79 6.85
N ARG A 409 -18.19 6.20 7.99
CA ARG A 409 -17.59 7.13 8.94
C ARG A 409 -16.58 6.51 9.93
N ARG A 410 -16.73 5.23 10.31
CA ARG A 410 -15.93 4.56 11.36
C ARG A 410 -14.76 3.73 10.83
N GLY A 411 -14.84 3.20 9.61
CA GLY A 411 -13.82 2.28 9.07
C GLY A 411 -12.57 2.93 8.45
N ARG A 412 -12.50 4.25 8.41
CA ARG A 412 -11.51 5.03 7.66
C ARG A 412 -10.41 5.56 8.58
N SER A 413 -9.14 5.40 8.20
CA SER A 413 -8.02 6.09 8.83
C SER A 413 -7.68 7.37 8.05
N ILE A 414 -7.58 8.50 8.77
CA ILE A 414 -6.97 9.72 8.26
C ILE A 414 -5.64 9.83 8.98
N SER A 415 -4.55 9.72 8.24
CA SER A 415 -3.22 9.78 8.80
C SER A 415 -2.46 11.00 8.27
N ILE A 416 -1.77 11.68 9.17
CA ILE A 416 -0.95 12.86 8.90
C ILE A 416 0.45 12.50 9.34
N GLY A 417 1.46 12.80 8.54
CA GLY A 417 2.84 12.37 8.82
C GLY A 417 3.33 11.20 7.96
N PRO A 418 4.61 10.83 8.09
CA PRO A 418 5.20 9.69 7.40
C PRO A 418 4.53 8.39 7.86
N GLN A 419 4.27 7.47 6.91
CA GLN A 419 3.61 6.18 7.18
C GLN A 419 4.50 4.98 6.83
N SER A 420 5.40 5.17 5.86
CA SER A 420 6.37 4.17 5.41
C SER A 420 7.80 4.61 5.69
N ALA A 421 8.73 3.65 5.71
CA ALA A 421 10.16 3.95 5.80
C ALA A 421 10.63 4.90 4.69
N ALA A 422 10.11 4.73 3.46
CA ALA A 422 10.40 5.62 2.34
C ALA A 422 9.97 7.07 2.63
N ASP A 423 8.79 7.28 3.22
CA ASP A 423 8.33 8.62 3.61
C ASP A 423 9.19 9.21 4.72
N ALA A 424 9.61 8.41 5.70
CA ALA A 424 10.45 8.86 6.80
C ALA A 424 11.84 9.29 6.31
N TYR A 425 12.51 8.45 5.51
CA TYR A 425 13.79 8.80 4.89
C TYR A 425 13.69 10.09 4.06
N GLU A 426 12.61 10.27 3.32
CA GLU A 426 12.39 11.46 2.49
C GLU A 426 12.04 12.71 3.31
N THR A 427 11.28 12.55 4.40
CA THR A 427 10.98 13.63 5.34
C THR A 427 12.27 14.15 5.99
N LEU A 428 13.15 13.25 6.44
CA LEU A 428 14.45 13.60 7.02
C LEU A 428 15.37 14.24 5.97
N ALA A 429 15.46 13.66 4.76
CA ALA A 429 16.26 14.23 3.67
C ALA A 429 15.78 15.62 3.26
N TYR A 430 14.47 15.88 3.32
CA TYR A 430 13.90 17.20 3.03
C TYR A 430 14.21 18.22 4.14
N ARG A 431 14.05 17.84 5.42
CA ARG A 431 14.40 18.70 6.57
C ARG A 431 15.86 19.13 6.54
N GLU A 432 16.77 18.18 6.28
CA GLU A 432 18.20 18.44 6.22
C GLU A 432 18.58 19.36 5.05
N ARG A 433 17.96 19.16 3.87
CA ARG A 433 18.16 20.06 2.74
C ARG A 433 17.74 21.50 3.08
N ARG A 434 16.57 21.68 3.70
CA ARG A 434 16.07 22.99 4.13
C ARG A 434 16.99 23.63 5.17
N ARG A 435 17.55 22.84 6.09
CA ARG A 435 18.55 23.28 7.07
C ARG A 435 19.80 23.80 6.38
N ARG A 436 20.37 23.06 5.42
CA ARG A 436 21.54 23.48 4.64
C ARG A 436 21.30 24.77 3.86
N GLU A 437 20.14 24.91 3.24
CA GLU A 437 19.75 26.13 2.52
C GLU A 437 19.60 27.32 3.48
N SER A 438 19.04 27.11 4.69
CA SER A 438 18.91 28.16 5.70
C SER A 438 20.26 28.63 6.25
N ILE A 439 21.18 27.69 6.55
CA ILE A 439 22.54 27.99 7.02
C ILE A 439 23.33 28.72 5.91
N GLY A 440 23.22 28.27 4.66
CA GLY A 440 23.85 28.93 3.52
C GLY A 440 23.35 30.36 3.31
N SER A 441 22.05 30.62 3.54
CA SER A 441 21.49 31.97 3.45
C SER A 441 22.00 32.90 4.56
N GLN A 442 22.13 32.41 5.80
CA GLN A 442 22.68 33.19 6.91
C GLN A 442 24.18 33.44 6.74
N GLY A 443 24.92 32.44 6.25
CA GLY A 443 26.34 32.60 5.92
C GLY A 443 26.58 33.65 4.85
N SER A 444 25.72 33.73 3.83
CA SER A 444 25.86 34.75 2.78
C SER A 444 25.39 36.15 3.23
N ALA A 445 24.38 36.23 4.11
CA ALA A 445 23.97 37.50 4.72
C ALA A 445 25.02 38.04 5.72
N GLY A 446 25.76 37.15 6.40
CA GLY A 446 26.86 37.51 7.31
C GLY A 446 28.13 38.03 6.62
N VAL A 447 28.27 37.84 5.30
CA VAL A 447 29.39 38.36 4.49
C VAL A 447 28.99 39.66 3.76
N ARG A 448 27.94 40.35 4.21
CA ARG A 448 27.78 41.78 3.91
C ARG A 448 28.83 42.59 4.67
N SER A 449 30.01 42.65 4.06
CA SER A 449 30.96 43.76 4.12
C SER A 449 31.05 44.50 5.46
N LYS A 450 31.91 44.00 6.35
CA LYS A 450 32.56 44.82 7.39
C LYS A 450 33.55 45.85 6.80
N SER A 451 33.56 46.07 5.48
CA SER A 451 34.52 46.94 4.79
C SER A 451 34.02 48.36 4.54
N SER A 452 32.90 48.81 5.12
CA SER A 452 32.42 50.21 4.93
C SER A 452 32.49 51.10 6.17
N MET A 453 33.23 50.73 7.22
CA MET A 453 33.25 51.50 8.48
C MET A 453 34.66 51.94 8.93
N TYR A 454 35.56 52.19 7.98
CA TYR A 454 36.82 52.89 8.24
C TYR A 454 36.96 54.09 7.29
N ASP A 455 36.11 55.09 7.47
CA ASP A 455 36.42 56.48 7.13
C ASP A 455 35.44 57.35 7.91
N LEU A 456 35.88 58.52 8.36
CA LEU A 456 35.23 59.43 9.33
C LEU A 456 35.65 59.23 10.81
N ARG A 457 36.95 59.09 11.04
CA ARG A 457 37.58 59.52 12.31
C ARG A 457 38.34 60.82 12.05
N GLY A 458 37.63 61.94 12.10
CA GLY A 458 38.22 63.25 11.92
C GLY A 458 37.15 64.32 11.94
N GLU A 459 36.84 64.83 13.13
CA GLU A 459 36.88 66.25 13.47
C GLU A 459 36.02 66.50 14.71
N GLN A 460 36.76 66.83 15.76
CA GLN A 460 36.31 67.25 17.07
C GLN A 460 35.93 68.73 16.96
N GLY A 461 34.64 69.03 16.99
CA GLY A 461 34.12 70.39 16.97
C GLY A 461 33.17 70.60 18.15
N ASP A 462 33.70 71.22 19.20
CA ASP A 462 32.95 71.70 20.36
C ASP A 462 31.85 72.70 19.92
N GLY A 463 30.62 72.49 20.38
CA GLY A 463 29.51 73.37 20.05
C GLY A 463 28.28 73.07 20.89
N ALA A 464 28.20 73.72 22.06
CA ALA A 464 27.07 73.71 22.96
C ALA A 464 25.76 74.17 22.29
N ALA A 465 24.65 73.47 22.55
CA ALA A 465 23.34 74.07 22.75
C ALA A 465 22.35 73.02 23.27
N ALA A 466 21.99 73.15 24.54
CA ALA A 466 20.82 72.49 25.11
C ALA A 466 19.54 73.02 24.46
N SER A 467 18.66 72.13 24.03
CA SER A 467 17.23 72.44 23.90
C SER A 467 16.44 71.21 24.34
N ALA A 468 16.14 71.19 25.63
CA ALA A 468 15.10 70.38 26.21
C ALA A 468 13.75 71.01 25.80
N VAL A 469 13.00 70.36 24.92
CA VAL A 469 11.59 70.70 24.65
C VAL A 469 10.71 69.64 25.28
N ALA A 470 9.75 70.14 26.03
CA ALA A 470 8.96 69.48 27.03
C ALA A 470 8.01 68.39 26.51
N ILE A 471 7.80 67.44 27.41
CA ILE A 471 6.79 66.38 27.42
C ILE A 471 5.38 67.00 27.46
N SER A 472 4.51 66.67 26.50
CA SER A 472 3.07 66.91 26.62
C SER A 472 2.37 65.64 27.12
N ALA A 473 2.04 65.64 28.41
CA ALA A 473 1.11 64.69 29.01
C ALA A 473 -0.33 65.21 28.85
N GLY A 474 -1.14 64.50 28.08
CA GLY A 474 -2.60 64.54 28.10
C GLY A 474 -3.06 63.13 27.75
N GLY A 475 -3.90 62.44 28.51
CA GLY A 475 -4.98 62.89 29.36
C GLY A 475 -6.23 62.16 28.87
N THR A 476 -6.92 61.49 29.80
CA THR A 476 -8.23 60.84 29.67
C THR A 476 -8.28 59.38 29.20
N ALA A 477 -8.40 58.51 30.21
CA ALA A 477 -9.04 57.21 30.12
C ALA A 477 -10.51 57.40 29.71
N ASN A 478 -10.96 56.62 28.72
CA ASN A 478 -12.38 56.43 28.49
C ASN A 478 -12.59 54.97 28.06
N ASP A 479 -12.98 54.16 29.04
CA ASP A 479 -13.48 52.80 28.87
C ASP A 479 -14.74 52.82 28.02
N ARG A 480 -14.69 52.26 26.80
CA ARG A 480 -15.89 51.70 26.15
C ARG A 480 -15.55 50.43 25.40
N GLU A 481 -16.11 49.34 25.92
CA GLU A 481 -16.25 48.03 25.32
C GLU A 481 -16.64 48.09 23.83
N SER A 482 -15.66 47.89 22.96
CA SER A 482 -15.90 47.47 21.59
C SER A 482 -15.81 45.95 21.57
N LYS A 483 -16.97 45.28 21.58
CA LYS A 483 -17.16 43.87 21.22
C LYS A 483 -16.66 43.62 19.79
N GLY A 484 -15.34 43.58 19.63
CA GLY A 484 -14.70 43.00 18.46
C GLY A 484 -14.90 41.50 18.53
N ARG A 485 -16.02 41.00 17.99
CA ARG A 485 -16.09 39.63 17.49
C ARG A 485 -14.97 39.54 16.45
N SER A 486 -13.79 39.10 16.86
CA SER A 486 -12.86 38.41 15.98
C SER A 486 -13.62 37.20 15.47
N ALA A 487 -14.42 37.41 14.44
CA ALA A 487 -14.69 36.37 13.48
C ALA A 487 -13.30 35.89 13.10
N SER A 488 -12.95 34.70 13.58
CA SER A 488 -11.91 33.89 12.98
C SER A 488 -12.35 33.67 11.54
N VAL A 489 -12.14 34.68 10.71
CA VAL A 489 -12.25 34.60 9.26
C VAL A 489 -11.33 33.44 8.96
N ALA A 490 -11.93 32.31 8.60
CA ALA A 490 -11.24 31.10 8.23
C ALA A 490 -10.20 31.51 7.20
N ARG A 491 -8.95 31.70 7.67
CA ARG A 491 -7.86 32.21 6.85
C ARG A 491 -7.70 31.13 5.81
N LYS A 492 -8.19 31.37 4.58
CA LYS A 492 -8.00 30.40 3.50
C LYS A 492 -6.49 30.15 3.44
N ASN A 493 -6.09 28.92 3.73
CA ASN A 493 -4.67 28.57 3.78
C ASN A 493 -4.07 28.91 2.41
N SER A 494 -3.11 29.82 2.38
CA SER A 494 -2.41 30.19 1.16
C SER A 494 -1.48 29.06 0.73
N LEU A 495 -1.18 28.95 -0.57
CA LEU A 495 -0.19 27.99 -1.10
C LEU A 495 1.14 28.03 -0.30
N ALA A 496 1.60 29.25 0.04
CA ALA A 496 2.79 29.47 0.86
C ALA A 496 2.76 28.76 2.24
N GLN A 497 1.58 28.57 2.86
CA GLN A 497 1.48 27.85 4.13
C GLN A 497 1.71 26.35 3.95
N PHE A 498 1.23 25.77 2.83
CA PHE A 498 1.50 24.36 2.53
C PHE A 498 2.97 24.13 2.17
N GLU A 499 3.60 25.08 1.50
CA GLU A 499 5.06 25.07 1.28
C GLU A 499 5.83 25.11 2.60
N GLU A 500 5.38 25.91 3.58
CA GLU A 500 6.00 26.00 4.91
C GLU A 500 5.84 24.71 5.73
N MET A 501 4.71 24.02 5.59
CA MET A 501 4.41 22.74 6.26
C MET A 501 5.20 21.55 5.72
N MET A 502 5.82 21.66 4.54
CA MET A 502 6.57 20.57 3.93
C MET A 502 7.73 20.11 4.82
N GLY A 503 7.75 18.80 5.10
CA GLY A 503 8.79 18.18 5.91
C GLY A 503 8.68 18.42 7.42
N GLN A 504 7.59 19.00 7.93
CA GLN A 504 7.40 19.13 9.38
C GLN A 504 7.31 17.78 10.10
N GLY A 505 6.93 16.69 9.40
CA GLY A 505 7.05 15.29 9.84
C GLY A 505 6.39 14.90 11.17
N THR A 506 5.57 15.77 11.75
CA THR A 506 4.79 15.46 12.96
C THR A 506 3.66 14.51 12.58
N VAL A 507 3.65 13.31 13.15
CA VAL A 507 2.51 12.39 13.05
C VAL A 507 1.43 12.92 13.99
N VAL A 508 0.43 13.61 13.44
CA VAL A 508 -0.75 14.03 14.21
C VAL A 508 -1.77 12.92 14.09
N GLU A 509 -1.90 12.09 15.13
CA GLU A 509 -3.02 11.17 15.22
C GLU A 509 -4.30 11.98 15.41
N VAL A 510 -5.26 11.83 14.49
CA VAL A 510 -6.60 12.38 14.70
C VAL A 510 -7.25 11.53 15.79
N PRO A 511 -7.83 12.13 16.85
CA PRO A 511 -8.28 11.39 18.02
C PRO A 511 -9.22 10.26 17.62
N GLN A 512 -8.77 9.01 17.82
CA GLN A 512 -9.69 7.90 17.98
C GLN A 512 -10.47 8.21 19.24
N SER A 513 -11.77 8.45 19.09
CA SER A 513 -12.66 8.69 20.21
C SER A 513 -12.46 7.61 21.28
N GLN A 514 -12.02 8.05 22.47
CA GLN A 514 -12.10 7.34 23.75
C GLN A 514 -11.34 6.01 23.86
N GLN A 515 -10.02 6.07 23.98
CA GLN A 515 -9.31 5.12 24.83
C GLN A 515 -8.72 5.88 26.02
N THR A 516 -9.49 5.93 27.10
CA THR A 516 -9.08 6.43 28.40
C THR A 516 -8.41 5.29 29.18
N THR A 517 -7.09 5.31 29.34
CA THR A 517 -6.44 4.78 30.54
C THR A 517 -5.24 5.66 30.86
N ALA A 518 -5.42 6.46 31.90
CA ALA A 518 -4.43 7.35 32.45
C ALA A 518 -3.28 6.56 33.09
N PHE A 519 -2.04 6.93 32.76
CA PHE A 519 -0.87 6.59 33.58
C PHE A 519 -0.49 7.82 34.42
N PRO A 520 -0.33 7.70 35.76
CA PRO A 520 0.01 8.82 36.63
C PRO A 520 1.47 9.26 36.44
N ARG A 521 1.68 10.57 36.35
CA ARG A 521 3.01 11.19 36.36
C ARG A 521 3.58 11.16 37.77
N LEU A 522 4.77 10.60 37.93
CA LEU A 522 5.56 10.70 39.15
C LEU A 522 6.34 12.01 39.11
N ASN A 523 6.08 12.89 40.08
CA ASN A 523 6.86 14.09 40.33
C ASN A 523 8.12 13.70 41.11
N THR A 524 9.28 14.07 40.60
CA THR A 524 10.49 14.25 41.42
C THR A 524 11.10 15.59 41.06
N GLU A 525 11.10 16.46 42.06
CA GLU A 525 11.79 17.73 42.15
C GLU A 525 13.32 17.50 42.29
N ASP A 526 14.07 18.59 42.18
CA ASP A 526 15.50 18.74 42.48
C ASP A 526 16.52 18.27 41.43
N ASP A 527 17.02 19.23 40.62
CA ASP A 527 18.34 19.81 40.86
C ASP A 527 18.64 20.93 39.84
N ALA A 528 18.92 22.12 40.37
CA ALA A 528 19.31 23.30 39.62
C ALA A 528 20.82 23.26 39.35
N ALA A 529 21.23 22.82 38.16
CA ALA A 529 22.57 23.04 37.63
C ALA A 529 22.48 23.88 36.36
N VAL A 530 22.91 25.14 36.48
CA VAL A 530 23.05 26.09 35.39
C VAL A 530 24.38 25.79 34.71
N ASP A 531 24.37 24.88 33.73
CA ASP A 531 25.47 24.77 32.77
C ASP A 531 24.97 25.22 31.40
N GLU A 532 25.78 26.04 30.76
CA GLU A 532 25.53 26.67 29.47
C GLU A 532 25.04 25.65 28.43
N PRO A 533 24.20 26.06 27.45
CA PRO A 533 23.75 25.16 26.41
C PRO A 533 24.91 24.83 25.49
N ASP A 534 25.70 23.83 25.86
CA ASP A 534 26.38 22.99 24.89
C ASP A 534 25.28 22.55 23.92
N LEU A 535 25.40 23.06 22.70
CA LEU A 535 24.43 22.95 21.63
C LEU A 535 24.30 21.47 21.23
N PHE A 536 23.61 20.68 22.05
CA PHE A 536 23.33 19.26 21.93
C PHE A 536 22.23 19.02 20.88
N VAL A 537 22.36 19.65 19.71
CA VAL A 537 21.39 19.54 18.62
C VAL A 537 21.33 18.11 18.07
N GLY A 538 22.39 17.30 18.24
CA GLY A 538 22.37 15.89 17.83
C GLY A 538 21.36 15.03 18.59
N ARG A 539 21.36 15.10 19.94
CA ARG A 539 20.65 14.09 20.75
C ARG A 539 19.13 14.25 20.78
N GLN A 540 18.63 15.49 20.74
CA GLN A 540 17.17 15.71 20.65
C GLN A 540 16.62 15.32 19.28
N ASP A 541 17.35 15.63 18.20
CA ASP A 541 16.96 15.23 16.84
C ASP A 541 16.97 13.70 16.70
N GLU A 542 17.98 13.01 17.25
CA GLU A 542 18.10 11.54 17.25
C GLU A 542 16.89 10.84 17.89
N LEU A 543 16.45 11.32 19.06
CA LEU A 543 15.25 10.78 19.73
C LEU A 543 14.02 10.98 18.84
N GLY A 544 13.87 12.15 18.22
CA GLY A 544 12.78 12.43 17.28
C GLY A 544 12.81 11.55 16.02
N GLU A 545 14.00 11.23 15.49
CA GLU A 545 14.16 10.31 14.35
C GLU A 545 13.79 8.87 14.73
N ARG A 546 14.30 8.37 15.86
CA ARG A 546 13.98 7.02 16.34
C ARG A 546 12.49 6.86 16.61
N GLU A 547 11.89 7.81 17.31
CA GLU A 547 10.45 7.83 17.54
C GLU A 547 9.63 7.87 16.24
N MET A 548 10.13 8.56 15.21
CA MET A 548 9.48 8.58 13.89
C MET A 548 9.48 7.19 13.28
N PHE A 549 10.63 6.50 13.22
CA PHE A 549 10.76 5.17 12.64
C PHE A 549 10.04 4.07 13.44
N GLU A 550 9.99 4.19 14.77
CA GLU A 550 9.26 3.27 15.64
C GLU A 550 7.75 3.32 15.43
N LYS A 551 7.21 4.49 15.08
CA LYS A 551 5.78 4.71 14.79
C LYS A 551 5.35 4.25 13.40
N LEU A 552 6.30 3.95 12.51
CA LEU A 552 5.98 3.51 11.14
C LEU A 552 5.41 2.10 11.14
N VAL A 553 4.57 1.82 10.15
CA VAL A 553 4.11 0.46 9.89
C VAL A 553 5.30 -0.35 9.40
N LYS A 554 5.79 -1.27 10.23
CA LYS A 554 6.90 -2.15 9.88
C LYS A 554 6.43 -3.19 8.84
N PRO A 555 7.14 -3.34 7.71
CA PRO A 555 6.89 -4.42 6.79
C PRO A 555 7.05 -5.79 7.47
N ARG A 556 6.25 -6.77 7.05
CA ARG A 556 6.34 -8.14 7.54
C ARG A 556 7.56 -8.86 6.93
N VAL A 557 8.05 -9.88 7.62
CA VAL A 557 9.02 -10.82 7.04
C VAL A 557 8.35 -11.61 5.91
N ARG A 558 9.04 -11.75 4.77
CA ARG A 558 8.59 -12.57 3.63
C ARG A 558 9.52 -13.75 3.42
N TYR A 559 8.97 -14.86 2.95
CA TYR A 559 9.71 -16.08 2.64
C TYR A 559 9.72 -16.34 1.14
N ASP A 560 10.84 -16.80 0.59
CA ASP A 560 11.00 -17.14 -0.83
C ASP A 560 9.89 -18.07 -1.36
N VAL A 561 9.46 -19.03 -0.55
CA VAL A 561 8.41 -19.99 -0.84
C VAL A 561 7.03 -19.35 -1.07
N GLU A 562 6.81 -18.14 -0.52
CA GLU A 562 5.55 -17.42 -0.75
C GLU A 562 5.39 -17.02 -2.21
N VAL A 563 6.48 -16.77 -2.93
CA VAL A 563 6.44 -16.37 -4.34
C VAL A 563 5.81 -17.49 -5.18
N VAL A 564 6.34 -18.70 -5.04
CA VAL A 564 5.80 -19.88 -5.75
C VAL A 564 4.43 -20.26 -5.22
N THR A 565 4.20 -20.15 -3.91
CA THR A 565 2.87 -20.38 -3.33
C THR A 565 1.82 -19.45 -3.94
N LYS A 566 2.10 -18.14 -4.01
CA LYS A 566 1.20 -17.16 -4.64
C LYS A 566 0.98 -17.52 -6.10
N LEU A 567 2.04 -17.78 -6.86
CA LEU A 567 1.93 -18.12 -8.27
C LEU A 567 0.97 -19.32 -8.50
N ILE A 568 1.11 -20.39 -7.72
CA ILE A 568 0.27 -21.60 -7.82
C ILE A 568 -1.16 -21.31 -7.36
N VAL A 569 -1.35 -20.66 -6.21
CA VAL A 569 -2.69 -20.36 -5.66
C VAL A 569 -3.48 -19.51 -6.65
N TYR A 570 -2.87 -18.43 -7.16
CA TYR A 570 -3.56 -17.51 -8.07
C TYR A 570 -3.73 -18.07 -9.48
N ALA A 571 -2.81 -18.92 -9.96
CA ALA A 571 -3.03 -19.71 -11.18
C ALA A 571 -4.23 -20.64 -11.02
N GLY A 572 -4.35 -21.30 -9.87
CA GLY A 572 -5.53 -22.10 -9.55
C GLY A 572 -6.82 -21.28 -9.52
N ILE A 573 -6.80 -20.07 -8.94
CA ILE A 573 -7.98 -19.17 -8.92
C ILE A 573 -8.39 -18.79 -10.34
N GLY A 574 -7.43 -18.39 -11.19
CA GLY A 574 -7.69 -18.06 -12.60
C GLY A 574 -8.28 -19.23 -13.36
N TRP A 575 -7.72 -20.42 -13.19
CA TRP A 575 -8.20 -21.64 -13.86
C TRP A 575 -9.60 -22.04 -13.38
N LEU A 576 -9.82 -22.06 -12.05
CA LEU A 576 -11.13 -22.37 -11.46
C LEU A 576 -12.22 -21.43 -11.96
N ALA A 577 -11.94 -20.12 -11.99
CA ALA A 577 -12.90 -19.11 -12.39
C ALA A 577 -13.40 -19.27 -13.83
N VAL A 578 -12.50 -19.67 -14.73
CA VAL A 578 -12.71 -19.67 -16.18
C VAL A 578 -13.26 -21.00 -16.69
N GLU A 579 -12.85 -22.11 -16.09
CA GLU A 579 -13.18 -23.45 -16.58
C GLU A 579 -14.02 -24.24 -15.57
N ILE A 580 -13.44 -24.56 -14.41
CA ILE A 580 -14.02 -25.56 -13.51
C ILE A 580 -15.36 -25.08 -12.93
N ILE A 581 -15.44 -23.82 -12.49
CA ILE A 581 -16.67 -23.29 -11.89
C ILE A 581 -17.80 -23.22 -12.93
N PRO A 582 -17.61 -22.64 -14.14
CA PRO A 582 -18.62 -22.70 -15.20
C PRO A 582 -19.09 -24.12 -15.53
N VAL A 583 -18.17 -25.07 -15.71
CA VAL A 583 -18.51 -26.47 -16.01
C VAL A 583 -19.32 -27.09 -14.88
N VAL A 584 -18.95 -26.86 -13.62
CA VAL A 584 -19.70 -27.41 -12.48
C VAL A 584 -21.08 -26.75 -12.36
N ILE A 585 -21.21 -25.44 -12.59
CA ILE A 585 -22.49 -24.72 -12.62
C ILE A 585 -23.46 -25.35 -13.64
N GLU A 586 -22.96 -25.71 -14.82
CA GLU A 586 -23.74 -26.43 -15.82
C GLU A 586 -24.16 -27.82 -15.35
N LEU A 587 -23.21 -28.60 -14.80
CA LEU A 587 -23.48 -29.98 -14.34
C LEU A 587 -24.48 -30.06 -13.19
N ILE A 588 -24.51 -29.09 -12.29
CA ILE A 588 -25.47 -29.05 -11.17
C ILE A 588 -26.84 -28.46 -11.54
N GLY A 589 -27.06 -28.16 -12.82
CA GLY A 589 -28.33 -27.61 -13.32
C GLY A 589 -28.56 -26.14 -12.99
N LEU A 590 -27.52 -25.42 -12.54
CA LEU A 590 -27.58 -23.95 -12.44
C LEU A 590 -27.25 -23.27 -13.78
N GLY A 591 -26.78 -24.02 -14.78
CA GLY A 591 -26.48 -23.53 -16.14
C GLY A 591 -27.71 -23.30 -17.02
N SER A 592 -28.79 -24.05 -16.78
CA SER A 592 -30.06 -24.11 -17.55
C SER A 592 -31.23 -23.37 -16.92
#